data_AF-A0A938LQ45-F1
#
_entry.id   AF-A0A938LQ45-F1
#
_cell.length_a   1.000
_cell.length_b   1.000
_cell.length_c   1.000
_cell.angle_alpha   90.00
_cell.angle_beta   90.00
_cell.angle_gamma   90.00
#
_symmetry.space_group_name_H-M   'P 1'
#
loop_
_entity.id
_entity.type
_entity.pdbx_description
1 polymer ?
#
loop_
_entity_poly.entity_id
_entity_poly.type
_entity_poly.pdbx_seq_one_letter_code
_entity_poly.pdbx_strand_id
1 'polypeptide(L)'
;MKIAVECYPDEAVLRALGIPRKQLLHEARKGEVFNWLKKNAGGVGIVDEDPDSAQPRDLISYQQVHAAEGLLLLVRQGGSGQRLIVVRPRLEDWLIHRACICGVDLRRYQLPDSSKELHAVPRYEQRDGFRRFLADLSGCDKGMSLLRQWVLQR
;
A
#
# COMPACT_ATOMS: atom_id res chain seq x y z
N MET A 1 14.82 -0.44 -10.91
CA MET A 1 14.21 -1.34 -9.91
C MET A 1 12.70 -1.20 -9.99
N LYS A 2 11.96 -2.29 -9.79
CA LYS A 2 10.50 -2.24 -9.71
C LYS A 2 10.04 -2.41 -8.26
N ILE A 3 8.85 -1.91 -7.95
CA ILE A 3 8.12 -2.10 -6.70
C ILE A 3 6.90 -2.95 -7.06
N ALA A 4 6.76 -4.12 -6.47
CA ALA A 4 5.62 -4.99 -6.68
C ALA A 4 4.45 -4.54 -5.79
N VAL A 5 3.26 -4.43 -6.36
CA VAL A 5 2.01 -4.09 -5.64
C VAL A 5 0.92 -5.08 -6.00
N GLU A 6 -0.02 -5.34 -5.09
CA GLU A 6 -1.06 -6.36 -5.27
C GLU A 6 -2.24 -5.87 -6.12
N CYS A 7 -2.66 -4.62 -5.97
CA CYS A 7 -3.88 -4.15 -6.64
C CYS A 7 -3.73 -2.76 -7.28
N TYR A 8 -4.77 -2.34 -8.00
CA TYR A 8 -4.80 -1.03 -8.68
C TYR A 8 -4.91 0.12 -7.67
N PRO A 9 -5.70 0.00 -6.58
CA PRO A 9 -5.65 0.95 -5.47
C PRO A 9 -4.25 1.16 -4.87
N ASP A 10 -3.48 0.09 -4.61
CA ASP A 10 -2.09 0.21 -4.12
C ASP A 10 -1.23 1.01 -5.10
N GLU A 11 -1.34 0.69 -6.39
CA GLU A 11 -0.65 1.41 -7.46
C GLU A 11 -1.01 2.89 -7.43
N ALA A 12 -2.30 3.22 -7.28
CA ALA A 12 -2.79 4.59 -7.26
C ALA A 12 -2.23 5.39 -6.06
N VAL A 13 -2.16 4.77 -4.88
CA VAL A 13 -1.53 5.37 -3.68
C VAL A 13 -0.05 5.68 -3.95
N LEU A 14 0.72 4.72 -4.46
CA LEU A 14 2.14 4.96 -4.74
C LEU A 14 2.35 6.01 -5.83
N ARG A 15 1.48 6.05 -6.83
CA ARG A 15 1.53 7.09 -7.86
C ARG A 15 1.27 8.48 -7.27
N ALA A 16 0.32 8.61 -6.34
CA ALA A 16 0.09 9.87 -5.63
C ALA A 16 1.29 10.31 -4.78
N LEU A 17 2.05 9.35 -4.23
CA LEU A 17 3.31 9.59 -3.50
C LEU A 17 4.51 9.93 -4.43
N GLY A 18 4.27 10.04 -5.75
CA GLY A 18 5.25 10.44 -6.74
C GLY A 18 6.08 9.28 -7.33
N ILE A 19 5.70 8.02 -7.09
CA ILE A 19 6.37 6.88 -7.70
C ILE A 19 5.92 6.73 -9.16
N PRO A 20 6.82 6.80 -10.16
CA PRO A 20 6.45 6.69 -11.56
C PRO A 20 5.90 5.30 -11.91
N ARG A 21 4.87 5.21 -12.76
CA ARG A 21 4.29 3.93 -13.22
C ARG A 21 5.34 2.95 -13.76
N LYS A 22 6.40 3.44 -14.43
CA LYS A 22 7.50 2.60 -14.94
C LYS A 22 8.29 1.85 -13.85
N GLN A 23 8.22 2.32 -12.60
CA GLN A 23 8.82 1.67 -11.44
C GLN A 23 7.84 0.77 -10.70
N LEU A 24 6.56 0.74 -11.09
CA LEU A 24 5.55 -0.09 -10.45
C LEU A 24 5.35 -1.37 -11.27
N LEU A 25 5.23 -2.48 -10.56
CA LEU A 25 4.84 -3.77 -11.10
C LEU A 25 3.55 -4.17 -10.40
N HIS A 26 2.44 -4.02 -11.10
CA HIS A 26 1.16 -4.52 -10.61
C HIS A 26 1.16 -6.04 -10.78
N GLU A 27 1.15 -6.75 -9.66
CA GLU A 27 1.01 -8.19 -9.57
C GLU A 27 -0.42 -8.50 -9.12
N ALA A 28 -1.21 -9.19 -9.95
CA ALA A 28 -2.68 -9.26 -9.76
C ALA A 28 -3.18 -9.93 -8.45
N ARG A 29 -2.28 -10.49 -7.63
CA ARG A 29 -2.58 -11.23 -6.40
C ARG A 29 -1.43 -11.11 -5.40
N LYS A 30 -1.74 -11.11 -4.10
CA LYS A 30 -0.77 -11.17 -2.98
C LYS A 30 0.38 -12.16 -3.23
N GLY A 31 0.06 -13.41 -3.59
CA GLY A 31 1.06 -14.47 -3.80
C GLY A 31 2.09 -14.15 -4.90
N GLU A 32 1.71 -13.38 -5.92
CA GLU A 32 2.62 -13.01 -7.01
C GLU A 32 3.63 -11.94 -6.58
N VAL A 33 3.27 -11.04 -5.66
CA VAL A 33 4.22 -10.13 -5.01
C VAL A 33 5.33 -10.93 -4.31
N PHE A 34 4.98 -11.98 -3.58
CA PHE A 34 5.95 -12.86 -2.92
C PHE A 34 6.81 -13.64 -3.91
N ASN A 35 6.20 -14.22 -4.95
CA ASN A 35 6.93 -14.92 -6.02
C ASN A 35 7.95 -14.00 -6.70
N TRP A 36 7.57 -12.75 -6.94
CA TRP A 36 8.46 -11.74 -7.49
C TRP A 36 9.60 -11.41 -6.52
N LEU A 37 9.30 -11.15 -5.24
CA LEU A 37 10.32 -10.85 -4.23
C LEU A 37 11.36 -11.98 -4.10
N LYS A 38 10.94 -13.24 -4.13
CA LYS A 38 11.86 -14.39 -4.10
C LYS A 38 12.91 -14.35 -5.21
N LYS A 39 12.54 -13.85 -6.39
CA LYS A 39 13.38 -13.82 -7.59
C LYS A 39 14.19 -12.53 -7.72
N ASN A 40 13.90 -11.50 -6.93
CA ASN A 40 14.47 -10.17 -7.09
C ASN A 40 15.17 -9.72 -5.80
N ALA A 41 16.50 -9.83 -5.79
CA ALA A 41 17.34 -9.30 -4.71
C ALA A 41 17.11 -7.79 -4.52
N GLY A 42 17.03 -7.34 -3.27
CA GLY A 42 16.74 -5.94 -2.92
C GLY A 42 15.35 -5.44 -3.33
N GLY A 43 14.45 -6.33 -3.80
CA GLY A 43 13.10 -5.97 -4.22
C GLY A 43 12.25 -5.43 -3.08
N VAL A 44 11.31 -4.55 -3.41
CA VAL A 44 10.30 -4.00 -2.49
C VAL A 44 8.92 -4.45 -2.97
N GLY A 45 8.13 -5.03 -2.07
CA GLY A 45 6.74 -5.39 -2.32
C GLY A 45 5.81 -4.66 -1.36
N ILE A 46 4.59 -4.39 -1.79
CA ILE A 46 3.51 -3.84 -0.97
C ILE A 46 2.28 -4.73 -1.12
N VAL A 47 1.68 -5.04 0.01
CA VAL A 47 0.43 -5.81 0.12
C VAL A 47 -0.43 -5.20 1.21
N ASP A 48 -1.73 -5.40 1.15
CA ASP A 48 -2.57 -5.25 2.33
C ASP A 48 -2.53 -6.53 3.19
N GLU A 49 -2.86 -6.40 4.47
CA GLU A 49 -3.06 -7.57 5.33
C GLU A 49 -4.31 -8.32 4.88
N ASP A 50 -5.45 -7.63 4.75
CA ASP A 50 -6.79 -8.18 4.55
C ASP A 50 -7.04 -9.46 5.37
N PRO A 51 -7.52 -9.33 6.61
CA PRO A 51 -7.69 -10.44 7.56
C PRO A 51 -8.57 -11.59 7.04
N ASP A 52 -9.49 -11.30 6.11
CA ASP A 52 -10.41 -12.29 5.55
C ASP A 52 -9.80 -13.05 4.35
N SER A 53 -8.58 -12.70 3.93
CA SER A 53 -7.87 -13.32 2.82
C SER A 53 -6.82 -14.34 3.26
N ALA A 54 -6.59 -15.35 2.42
CA ALA A 54 -5.53 -16.34 2.66
C ALA A 54 -4.14 -15.68 2.60
N GLN A 55 -3.38 -15.80 3.68
CA GLN A 55 -2.03 -15.24 3.76
C GLN A 55 -0.99 -16.14 3.07
N PRO A 56 -0.04 -15.58 2.31
CA PRO A 56 1.01 -16.37 1.67
C PRO A 56 1.89 -17.08 2.70
N ARG A 57 2.11 -18.39 2.51
CA ARG A 57 2.97 -19.19 3.39
C ARG A 57 4.38 -18.62 3.54
N ASP A 58 4.90 -17.96 2.50
CA ASP A 58 6.24 -17.36 2.52
C ASP A 58 6.35 -16.14 3.42
N LEU A 59 5.25 -15.60 3.95
CA LEU A 59 5.28 -14.52 4.94
C LEU A 59 6.09 -14.91 6.19
N ILE A 60 6.13 -16.20 6.56
CA ILE A 60 6.95 -16.70 7.67
C ILE A 60 8.45 -16.48 7.46
N SER A 61 8.89 -16.31 6.21
CA SER A 61 10.28 -16.01 5.85
C SER A 61 10.66 -14.55 6.10
N TYR A 62 9.71 -13.71 6.54
CA TYR A 62 9.91 -12.29 6.78
C TYR A 62 9.84 -11.97 8.27
N GLN A 63 10.76 -11.14 8.72
CA GLN A 63 10.80 -10.63 10.08
C GLN A 63 10.38 -9.16 10.09
N GLN A 64 9.47 -8.81 11.00
CA GLN A 64 9.12 -7.42 11.25
C GLN A 64 10.32 -6.66 11.84
N VAL A 65 10.66 -5.54 11.21
CA VAL A 65 11.73 -4.64 11.69
C VAL A 65 11.17 -3.29 12.14
N HIS A 66 10.00 -2.89 11.64
CA HIS A 66 9.32 -1.67 12.08
C HIS A 66 7.80 -1.80 11.96
N ALA A 67 7.08 -1.07 12.81
CA ALA A 67 5.63 -0.94 12.75
C ALA A 67 5.22 0.45 13.22
N ALA A 68 4.52 1.22 12.38
CA ALA A 68 4.02 2.54 12.72
C ALA A 68 2.92 2.98 11.74
N GLU A 69 2.02 3.85 12.19
CA GLU A 69 0.99 4.48 11.35
C GLU A 69 0.10 3.51 10.56
N GLY A 70 -0.11 2.28 11.04
CA GLY A 70 -0.87 1.24 10.33
C GLY A 70 -0.09 0.51 9.23
N LEU A 71 1.24 0.66 9.21
CA LEU A 71 2.15 0.00 8.28
C LEU A 71 3.12 -0.91 9.04
N LEU A 72 3.45 -2.06 8.45
CA LEU A 72 4.55 -2.91 8.88
C LEU A 72 5.65 -2.90 7.83
N LEU A 73 6.90 -2.77 8.26
CA LEU A 73 8.08 -3.03 7.44
C LEU A 73 8.66 -4.38 7.84
N LEU A 74 8.68 -5.31 6.89
CA LEU A 74 9.25 -6.64 7.06
C LEU A 74 10.47 -6.82 6.13
N VAL A 75 11.46 -7.55 6.62
CA VAL A 75 12.68 -7.90 5.86
C VAL A 75 12.77 -9.42 5.76
N ARG A 76 13.10 -9.93 4.57
CA ARG A 76 13.24 -11.37 4.37
C ARG A 76 14.50 -11.90 5.07
N GLN A 77 14.34 -12.91 5.92
CA GLN A 77 15.44 -13.58 6.60
C GLN A 77 16.24 -14.44 5.64
N GLY A 78 17.58 -14.42 5.76
CA GLY A 78 18.49 -15.15 4.87
C GLY A 78 18.44 -14.71 3.40
N GLY A 79 17.75 -13.62 3.09
CA GLY A 79 17.60 -13.07 1.74
C GLY A 79 18.69 -12.07 1.37
N SER A 80 18.57 -11.51 0.17
CA SER A 80 19.46 -10.48 -0.37
C SER A 80 18.84 -9.09 -0.22
N GLY A 81 18.27 -8.80 0.96
CA GLY A 81 17.70 -7.49 1.29
C GLY A 81 16.28 -7.22 0.76
N GLN A 82 15.49 -8.26 0.47
CA GLN A 82 14.08 -8.08 0.11
C GLN A 82 13.28 -7.47 1.26
N ARG A 83 12.41 -6.52 0.93
CA ARG A 83 11.52 -5.85 1.87
C ARG A 83 10.07 -5.98 1.44
N LEU A 84 9.20 -6.18 2.43
CA LEU A 84 7.76 -6.18 2.26
C LEU A 84 7.17 -5.10 3.16
N ILE A 85 6.33 -4.25 2.59
CA ILE A 85 5.53 -3.28 3.33
C ILE A 85 4.10 -3.83 3.38
N VAL A 86 3.54 -3.95 4.58
CA VAL A 86 2.17 -4.44 4.77
C VAL A 86 1.30 -3.29 5.27
N VAL A 87 0.22 -2.99 4.56
CA VAL A 87 -0.80 -2.02 4.96
C VAL A 87 -1.86 -2.73 5.82
N ARG A 88 -2.21 -2.16 6.98
CA ARG A 88 -3.16 -2.78 7.93
C ARG A 88 -4.37 -1.90 8.27
N PRO A 89 -5.55 -2.52 8.50
CA PRO A 89 -5.87 -3.92 8.21
C PRO A 89 -6.16 -4.15 6.71
N ARG A 90 -6.82 -3.18 6.06
CA ARG A 90 -7.04 -3.12 4.62
C ARG A 90 -6.62 -1.75 4.13
N LEU A 91 -6.37 -1.60 2.84
CA LEU A 91 -5.99 -0.31 2.27
C LEU A 91 -7.06 0.76 2.49
N GLU A 92 -8.34 0.45 2.23
CA GLU A 92 -9.45 1.39 2.37
C GLU A 92 -9.65 1.82 3.82
N ASP A 93 -9.62 0.88 4.76
CA ASP A 93 -9.70 1.16 6.21
C ASP A 93 -8.53 2.05 6.66
N TRP A 94 -7.33 1.75 6.18
CA TRP A 94 -6.15 2.56 6.46
C TRP A 94 -6.32 3.99 5.94
N LEU A 95 -6.69 4.16 4.67
CA LEU A 95 -6.89 5.47 4.04
C LEU A 95 -7.95 6.31 4.77
N ILE A 96 -9.09 5.73 5.13
CA ILE A 96 -10.17 6.41 5.84
C ILE A 96 -9.71 6.83 7.25
N HIS A 97 -9.01 5.94 7.96
CA HIS A 97 -8.46 6.26 9.27
C HIS A 97 -7.42 7.40 9.20
N ARG A 98 -6.51 7.36 8.21
CA ARG A 98 -5.54 8.45 7.99
C ARG A 98 -6.24 9.77 7.67
N ALA A 99 -7.26 9.74 6.82
CA ALA A 99 -8.05 10.91 6.46
C ALA A 99 -8.74 11.54 7.67
N CYS A 100 -9.31 10.72 8.55
CA CYS A 100 -9.91 11.15 9.80
C CYS A 100 -8.89 11.88 10.70
N ILE A 101 -7.69 11.33 10.90
CA ILE A 101 -6.62 11.95 11.68
C ILE A 101 -6.23 13.33 11.12
N CYS A 102 -6.20 13.48 9.80
CA CYS A 102 -5.85 14.73 9.13
C CYS A 102 -7.04 15.69 8.91
N GLY A 103 -8.26 15.32 9.30
CA GLY A 103 -9.46 16.12 9.05
C GLY A 103 -9.84 16.23 7.55
N VAL A 104 -9.39 15.28 6.73
CA VAL A 104 -9.70 15.21 5.29
C VAL A 104 -11.01 14.44 5.11
N ASP A 105 -12.07 15.12 4.68
CA ASP A 105 -13.39 14.51 4.47
C ASP A 105 -13.53 13.93 3.05
N LEU A 106 -13.65 12.61 2.93
CA LEU A 106 -13.80 11.88 1.67
C LEU A 106 -14.99 12.38 0.83
N ARG A 107 -16.06 12.83 1.47
CA ARG A 107 -17.28 13.29 0.79
C ARG A 107 -17.05 14.55 -0.05
N ARG A 108 -16.07 15.38 0.33
CA ARG A 108 -15.63 16.54 -0.48
C ARG A 108 -15.11 16.12 -1.86
N TYR A 109 -14.66 14.88 -1.98
CA TYR A 109 -14.14 14.30 -3.21
C TYR A 109 -15.16 13.40 -3.92
N GLN A 110 -16.43 13.40 -3.52
CA GLN A 110 -17.47 12.50 -4.02
C GLN A 110 -17.13 11.00 -3.81
N LEU A 111 -16.48 10.68 -2.69
CA LEU A 111 -16.18 9.32 -2.28
C LEU A 111 -17.00 8.92 -1.05
N PRO A 112 -17.37 7.63 -0.91
CA PRO A 112 -17.93 7.11 0.33
C PRO A 112 -16.94 7.27 1.49
N ASP A 113 -17.46 7.42 2.71
CA ASP A 113 -16.67 7.58 3.94
C ASP A 113 -16.53 6.28 4.77
N SER A 114 -17.04 5.17 4.24
CA SER A 114 -16.86 3.83 4.82
C SER A 114 -16.02 2.92 3.92
N SER A 115 -15.17 2.08 4.54
CA SER A 115 -14.27 1.16 3.83
C SER A 115 -15.04 0.21 2.92
N LYS A 116 -16.14 -0.36 3.43
CA LYS A 116 -17.01 -1.27 2.70
C LYS A 116 -17.63 -0.62 1.45
N GLU A 117 -18.12 0.61 1.57
CA GLU A 117 -18.73 1.29 0.42
C GLU A 117 -17.67 1.74 -0.57
N LEU A 118 -16.52 2.25 -0.11
CA LEU A 118 -15.42 2.61 -0.99
C LEU A 118 -14.95 1.40 -1.80
N HIS A 119 -14.76 0.26 -1.16
CA HIS A 119 -14.39 -0.99 -1.82
C HIS A 119 -15.45 -1.48 -2.82
N ALA A 120 -16.74 -1.25 -2.53
CA ALA A 120 -17.84 -1.59 -3.43
C ALA A 120 -17.92 -0.70 -4.67
N VAL A 121 -17.25 0.47 -4.68
CA VAL A 121 -17.23 1.36 -5.84
C VAL A 121 -16.33 0.77 -6.93
N PRO A 122 -16.88 0.45 -8.13
CA PRO A 122 -16.07 -0.09 -9.20
C PRO A 122 -15.00 0.90 -9.64
N ARG A 123 -13.74 0.42 -9.70
CA ARG A 123 -12.59 1.18 -10.18
C ARG A 123 -12.45 2.55 -9.49
N TYR A 124 -12.70 2.62 -8.18
CA TYR A 124 -12.65 3.89 -7.44
C TYR A 124 -11.28 4.58 -7.58
N GLU A 125 -10.21 3.81 -7.78
CA GLU A 125 -8.84 4.29 -7.96
C GLU A 125 -8.64 5.12 -9.24
N GLN A 126 -9.56 4.99 -10.20
CA GLN A 126 -9.55 5.73 -11.47
C GLN A 126 -10.32 7.04 -11.39
N ARG A 127 -11.14 7.24 -10.35
CA ARG A 127 -11.96 8.45 -10.17
C ARG A 127 -11.07 9.65 -9.85
N ASP A 128 -11.38 10.80 -10.46
CA ASP A 128 -10.66 12.04 -10.17
C ASP A 128 -10.82 12.47 -8.71
N GLY A 129 -11.95 12.15 -8.09
CA GLY A 129 -12.17 12.29 -6.64
C GLY A 129 -11.08 11.61 -5.82
N PHE A 130 -10.76 10.35 -6.13
CA PHE A 130 -9.72 9.59 -5.42
C PHE A 130 -8.33 10.16 -5.62
N ARG A 131 -7.99 10.62 -6.83
CA ARG A 131 -6.70 11.26 -7.09
C ARG A 131 -6.52 12.55 -6.28
N ARG A 132 -7.55 13.40 -6.23
CA ARG A 132 -7.54 14.63 -5.41
C ARG A 132 -7.48 14.32 -3.92
N PHE A 133 -8.24 13.34 -3.46
CA PHE A 133 -8.22 12.84 -2.08
C PHE A 133 -6.80 12.42 -1.68
N LEU A 134 -6.14 11.58 -2.48
CA LEU A 134 -4.79 11.13 -2.19
C LEU A 134 -3.77 12.27 -2.22
N ALA A 135 -3.91 13.24 -3.13
CA ALA A 135 -3.03 14.41 -3.18
C ALA A 135 -3.10 15.21 -1.87
N ASP A 136 -4.31 15.53 -1.41
CA ASP A 136 -4.52 16.31 -0.18
C ASP A 136 -4.07 15.53 1.06
N LEU A 137 -4.41 14.23 1.14
CA LEU A 137 -3.97 13.36 2.23
C LEU A 137 -2.44 13.26 2.28
N SER A 138 -1.79 13.06 1.13
CA SER A 138 -0.32 12.94 1.05
C SER A 138 0.41 14.21 1.50
N GLY A 139 -0.24 15.37 1.42
CA GLY A 139 0.32 16.66 1.84
C GLY A 139 0.34 16.86 3.37
N CYS A 140 -0.43 16.09 4.13
CA CYS A 140 -0.61 16.32 5.57
C CYS A 140 -0.44 15.06 6.44
N ASP A 141 -0.52 13.86 5.87
CA ASP A 141 -0.49 12.61 6.64
C ASP A 141 0.92 12.03 6.85
N LYS A 142 1.20 11.66 8.11
CA LYS A 142 2.46 11.00 8.51
C LYS A 142 2.57 9.57 7.98
N GLY A 143 1.46 8.83 7.90
CA GLY A 143 1.44 7.46 7.36
C GLY A 143 1.79 7.44 5.87
N MET A 144 1.21 8.34 5.09
CA MET A 144 1.55 8.55 3.68
C MET A 144 3.03 8.92 3.50
N SER A 145 3.54 9.82 4.35
CA SER A 145 4.96 10.21 4.34
C SER A 145 5.89 9.04 4.67
N LEU A 146 5.52 8.22 5.66
CA LEU A 146 6.26 7.03 6.08
C LEU A 146 6.27 5.94 4.98
N LEU A 147 5.12 5.68 4.36
CA LEU A 147 4.99 4.75 3.23
C LEU A 147 5.94 5.16 2.10
N ARG A 148 5.90 6.44 1.71
CA ARG A 148 6.80 6.99 0.69
C ARG A 148 8.27 6.82 1.09
N GLN A 149 8.61 7.10 2.35
CA GLN A 149 9.96 6.93 2.85
C GLN A 149 10.41 5.48 2.71
N TRP A 150 9.65 4.49 3.19
CA TRP A 150 10.06 3.08 3.15
C TRP A 150 10.19 2.55 1.73
N VAL A 151 9.31 2.97 0.83
CA VAL A 151 9.38 2.61 -0.59
C VAL A 151 10.64 3.15 -1.26
N LEU A 152 11.08 4.36 -0.90
CA LEU A 152 12.23 5.03 -1.51
C LEU A 152 13.57 4.77 -0.81
N GLN A 153 13.53 4.47 0.49
CA GLN A 153 14.70 4.13 1.30
C GLN A 153 15.35 2.88 0.72
N ARG A 154 16.67 2.85 0.66
CA ARG A 154 17.46 1.75 0.08
C ARG A 154 18.30 1.12 1.18
#